data_AF-A0A3B9Q0F3-F1
#
_entry.id   AF-A0A3B9Q0F3-F1
#
_cell.length_a   1.000
_cell.length_b   1.000
_cell.length_c   1.000
_cell.angle_alpha   90.00
_cell.angle_beta   90.00
_cell.angle_gamma   90.00
#
_symmetry.space_group_name_H-M   'P 1'
#
loop_
_entity.id
_entity.type
_entity.pdbx_description
1 polymer ?
#
loop_
_entity_poly.entity_id
_entity_poly.type
_entity_poly.pdbx_seq_one_letter_code
_entity_poly.pdbx_strand_id
1 'polypeptide(L)'
;MMDEGIAAELKRRERIVAKPDATLLTALKSGDQNALSLAMEVGTVAALAAVEETIALYSGNPQVTFYQPGGTFENDATIRDKALQELVKMAGSRQLLKDPAYSQYCISRLGRDIGNEFMRALYQEDTQACFDYQLLGIQMQLAILITGSVN
;
A
#
# COMPACT_ATOMS: atom_id res chain seq x y z
N MET A 1 22.03 6.31 -5.78
CA MET A 1 21.58 7.66 -6.17
C MET A 1 20.08 7.55 -6.39
N MET A 2 19.27 8.11 -5.50
CA MET A 2 17.84 8.28 -5.79
C MET A 2 17.73 9.45 -6.78
N ASP A 3 16.98 9.24 -7.85
CA ASP A 3 16.71 10.23 -8.90
C ASP A 3 15.98 11.43 -8.25
N GLU A 4 16.61 12.60 -8.22
CA GLU A 4 16.13 13.79 -7.47
C GLU A 4 14.74 14.26 -7.92
N GLY A 5 14.29 13.86 -9.12
CA GLY A 5 12.94 14.14 -9.63
C GLY A 5 11.82 13.35 -8.93
N ILE A 6 12.07 12.15 -8.41
CA ILE A 6 11.04 11.31 -7.77
C ILE A 6 10.71 11.81 -6.35
N ALA A 7 11.68 12.45 -5.69
CA ALA A 7 11.52 12.92 -4.31
C ALA A 7 10.57 14.13 -4.18
N ALA A 8 10.40 14.93 -5.24
CA ALA A 8 9.56 16.13 -5.21
C ALA A 8 8.05 15.83 -5.24
N GLU A 9 7.64 14.65 -5.72
CA GLU A 9 6.23 14.28 -5.87
C GLU A 9 5.71 13.30 -4.80
N LEU A 10 6.61 12.66 -4.04
CA LEU A 10 6.23 11.72 -2.99
C LEU A 10 5.75 12.46 -1.74
N LYS A 11 4.44 12.73 -1.67
CA LYS A 11 3.80 13.20 -0.45
C LYS A 11 3.60 12.03 0.51
N ARG A 12 4.10 12.20 1.74
CA ARG A 12 3.99 11.21 2.81
C ARG A 12 3.00 11.69 3.87
N ARG A 13 2.27 10.76 4.46
CA ARG A 13 1.46 10.97 5.66
C ARG A 13 1.91 10.03 6.77
N GLU A 14 1.71 10.47 8.00
CA GLU A 14 1.90 9.64 9.18
C GLU A 14 0.77 8.62 9.33
N ARG A 15 1.01 7.64 10.20
CA ARG A 15 0.00 6.70 10.66
C ARG A 15 -1.14 7.44 11.37
N ILE A 16 -2.34 6.88 11.29
CA ILE A 16 -3.46 7.41 12.07
C ILE A 16 -3.31 7.06 13.54
N VAL A 17 -3.63 8.01 14.40
CA VAL A 17 -3.65 7.81 15.86
C VAL A 17 -5.06 7.36 16.26
N ALA A 18 -5.35 6.07 16.07
CA ALA A 18 -6.63 5.47 16.44
C ALA A 18 -6.47 4.04 16.95
N LYS A 19 -7.44 3.57 17.73
CA LYS A 19 -7.46 2.19 18.21
C LYS A 19 -7.83 1.25 17.04
N PRO A 20 -6.99 0.24 16.72
CA PRO A 20 -7.28 -0.71 15.66
C PRO A 20 -8.46 -1.62 16.04
N ASP A 21 -9.22 -2.05 15.04
CA ASP A 21 -10.14 -3.17 15.20
C ASP A 21 -9.34 -4.45 15.54
N ALA A 22 -9.57 -4.99 16.73
CA ALA A 22 -8.77 -6.10 17.26
C ALA A 22 -9.00 -7.41 16.50
N THR A 23 -10.22 -7.66 16.02
CA THR A 23 -10.57 -8.86 15.27
C THR A 23 -9.90 -8.80 13.90
N LEU A 24 -10.04 -7.67 13.22
CA LEU A 24 -9.44 -7.44 11.92
C LEU A 24 -7.91 -7.48 11.98
N LEU A 25 -7.31 -6.82 12.98
CA LEU A 25 -5.86 -6.85 13.20
C LEU A 25 -5.35 -8.28 13.40
N THR A 26 -6.07 -9.09 14.18
CA THR A 26 -5.68 -10.49 14.41
C THR A 26 -5.71 -11.30 13.11
N ALA A 27 -6.76 -11.15 12.31
CA ALA A 27 -6.90 -11.85 11.04
C ALA A 27 -5.85 -11.41 10.01
N LEU A 28 -5.60 -10.10 9.90
CA LEU A 28 -4.56 -9.53 9.03
C LEU A 28 -3.15 -10.03 9.40
N LYS A 29 -2.84 -10.11 10.70
CA LYS A 29 -1.57 -10.65 11.22
C LYS A 29 -1.37 -12.14 10.93
N SER A 30 -2.45 -12.89 10.69
CA SER A 30 -2.36 -14.28 10.25
C SER A 30 -2.23 -14.43 8.72
N GLY A 31 -2.25 -13.33 7.97
CA GLY A 31 -2.24 -13.36 6.51
C GLY A 31 -3.58 -13.77 5.89
N ASP A 32 -4.69 -13.57 6.61
CA ASP A 32 -6.03 -13.90 6.09
C ASP A 32 -6.42 -12.95 4.96
N GLN A 33 -6.47 -13.49 3.75
CA GLN A 33 -6.88 -12.77 2.54
C GLN A 33 -8.33 -12.27 2.62
N ASN A 34 -9.22 -12.91 3.39
CA ASN A 34 -10.59 -12.42 3.56
C ASN A 34 -10.63 -11.16 4.43
N ALA A 35 -9.68 -11.01 5.36
CA ALA A 35 -9.60 -9.84 6.23
C ALA A 35 -9.30 -8.57 5.43
N LEU A 36 -8.55 -8.67 4.33
CA LEU A 36 -8.32 -7.57 3.40
C LEU A 36 -9.63 -7.04 2.79
N SER A 37 -10.48 -7.94 2.27
CA SER A 37 -11.79 -7.58 1.72
C SER A 37 -12.72 -7.02 2.81
N LEU A 38 -12.72 -7.61 4.00
CA LEU A 38 -13.51 -7.15 5.14
C LEU A 38 -13.11 -5.73 5.58
N ALA A 39 -11.80 -5.42 5.60
CA ALA A 39 -11.31 -4.10 5.96
C ALA A 39 -11.91 -3.02 5.05
N MET A 40 -11.94 -3.29 3.74
CA MET A 40 -12.54 -2.42 2.73
C MET A 40 -14.05 -2.28 2.88
N GLU A 41 -14.76 -3.39 3.14
CA GLU A 41 -16.22 -3.38 3.33
C GLU A 41 -16.65 -2.57 4.55
N VAL A 42 -15.92 -2.71 5.66
CA VAL A 42 -16.19 -1.98 6.90
C VAL A 42 -15.88 -0.49 6.73
N GLY A 43 -14.76 -0.14 6.08
CA GLY A 43 -14.46 1.24 5.69
C GLY A 43 -14.30 2.25 6.86
N THR A 44 -14.02 1.78 8.08
CA THR A 44 -13.93 2.64 9.27
C THR A 44 -12.49 3.07 9.59
N VAL A 45 -12.36 4.13 10.40
CA VAL A 45 -11.06 4.55 10.99
C VAL A 45 -10.38 3.41 11.76
N ALA A 46 -11.14 2.58 12.47
CA ALA A 46 -10.60 1.43 13.19
C ALA A 46 -10.06 0.34 12.25
N ALA A 47 -10.71 0.14 11.09
CA ALA A 47 -10.24 -0.78 10.06
C ALA A 47 -8.94 -0.28 9.42
N LEU A 48 -8.86 1.01 9.08
CA LEU A 48 -7.62 1.63 8.60
C LEU A 48 -6.48 1.47 9.63
N ALA A 49 -6.76 1.71 10.92
CA ALA A 49 -5.77 1.58 11.98
C ALA A 49 -5.25 0.14 12.09
N ALA A 50 -6.11 -0.87 11.92
CA ALA A 50 -5.71 -2.27 11.93
C ALA A 50 -4.80 -2.62 10.74
N VAL A 51 -5.11 -2.11 9.54
CA VAL A 51 -4.27 -2.30 8.35
C VAL A 51 -2.90 -1.63 8.54
N GLU A 52 -2.87 -0.37 9.00
CA GLU A 52 -1.62 0.35 9.22
C GLU A 52 -0.75 -0.27 10.32
N GLU A 53 -1.36 -0.77 11.40
CA GLU A 53 -0.66 -1.53 12.45
C GLU A 53 -0.08 -2.83 11.89
N THR A 54 -0.80 -3.55 11.02
CA THR A 54 -0.28 -4.75 10.37
C THR A 54 0.96 -4.43 9.52
N ILE A 55 0.91 -3.35 8.74
CA ILE A 55 2.07 -2.90 7.94
C ILE A 55 3.25 -2.49 8.84
N ALA A 56 2.98 -1.77 9.94
CA ALA A 56 4.02 -1.39 10.90
C ALA A 56 4.70 -2.62 11.53
N LEU A 57 3.93 -3.67 11.84
CA LEU A 57 4.46 -4.92 12.38
C LEU A 57 5.30 -5.68 11.35
N TYR A 58 4.81 -5.85 10.12
CA TYR A 58 5.53 -6.60 9.07
C TYR A 58 6.76 -5.86 8.55
N SER A 59 6.72 -4.54 8.51
CA SER A 59 7.89 -3.71 8.17
C SER A 59 8.97 -3.71 9.26
N GLY A 60 8.62 -4.12 10.49
CA GLY A 60 9.47 -3.97 11.67
C GLY A 60 9.71 -2.50 12.07
N ASN A 61 8.88 -1.57 11.59
CA ASN A 61 9.01 -0.14 11.86
C ASN A 61 7.68 0.45 12.39
N PRO A 62 7.62 0.86 13.67
CA PRO A 62 6.41 1.45 14.23
C PRO A 62 6.09 2.85 13.68
N GLN A 63 7.07 3.55 13.10
CA GLN A 63 6.97 4.91 12.54
C GLN A 63 6.92 4.86 11.00
N VAL A 64 6.25 3.86 10.42
CA VAL A 64 6.04 3.82 8.97
C VAL A 64 5.23 5.03 8.51
N THR A 65 5.60 5.55 7.35
CA THR A 65 4.83 6.57 6.65
C THR A 65 4.14 5.95 5.45
N PHE A 66 3.03 6.55 5.05
CA PHE A 66 2.22 6.10 3.93
C PHE A 66 2.16 7.16 2.85
N TYR A 67 1.87 6.73 1.63
CA TYR A 67 1.68 7.65 0.53
C TYR A 67 0.39 8.45 0.74
N GLN A 68 0.50 9.77 0.57
CA GLN A 68 -0.64 10.65 0.50
C GLN A 68 -0.91 10.96 -0.97
N PRO A 69 -1.93 10.34 -1.58
CA PRO A 69 -2.28 10.65 -2.96
C PRO A 69 -2.71 12.12 -3.05
N GLY A 70 -2.11 12.86 -3.98
CA GLY A 70 -2.48 14.25 -4.24
C GLY A 70 -1.81 14.77 -5.50
N GLY A 71 -2.61 15.24 -6.45
CA GLY A 71 -2.13 15.82 -7.70
C GLY A 71 -2.77 15.18 -8.94
N THR A 72 -2.38 15.71 -10.09
CA THR A 72 -2.79 15.23 -11.41
C THR A 72 -1.96 13.99 -11.75
N PHE A 73 -2.63 12.88 -12.10
CA PHE A 73 -1.90 11.71 -12.61
C PHE A 73 -1.37 12.03 -14.00
N GLU A 74 -0.05 12.15 -14.12
CA GLU A 74 0.60 12.15 -15.43
C GLU A 74 0.61 10.72 -15.98
N ASN A 75 -0.13 10.51 -17.07
CA ASN A 75 -0.15 9.25 -17.79
C ASN A 75 1.08 9.14 -18.69
N ASP A 76 2.24 8.93 -18.09
CA ASP A 76 3.51 8.73 -18.77
C ASP A 76 3.92 7.24 -18.69
N ALA A 77 4.10 6.63 -19.86
CA ALA A 77 4.50 5.22 -19.98
C ALA A 77 5.88 4.94 -19.37
N THR A 78 6.83 5.87 -19.50
CA THR A 78 8.18 5.76 -18.93
C THR A 78 8.14 5.76 -17.41
N ILE A 79 7.33 6.64 -16.80
CA ILE A 79 7.16 6.69 -15.34
C ILE A 79 6.54 5.38 -14.84
N ARG A 80 5.52 4.89 -15.56
CA ARG A 80 4.84 3.63 -15.24
C ARG A 80 5.77 2.43 -15.32
N ASP A 81 6.57 2.32 -16.38
CA ASP A 81 7.51 1.21 -16.56
C ASP A 81 8.59 1.21 -15.48
N LYS A 82 9.11 2.39 -15.11
CA LYS A 82 10.02 2.53 -13.97
C LYS A 82 9.38 2.10 -12.64
N ALA A 83 8.12 2.49 -12.40
CA ALA A 83 7.40 2.10 -11.19
C ALA A 83 7.18 0.58 -11.12
N LEU A 84 6.86 -0.07 -12.24
CA LEU A 84 6.74 -1.51 -12.32
C LEU A 84 8.07 -2.21 -12.03
N GLN A 85 9.17 -1.76 -12.62
CA GLN A 85 10.50 -2.33 -12.37
C GLN A 85 10.90 -2.25 -10.89
N GLU A 86 10.64 -1.12 -10.24
CA GLU A 86 10.92 -0.97 -8.80
C GLU A 86 10.02 -1.87 -7.95
N LEU A 87 8.74 -2.04 -8.31
CA LEU A 87 7.84 -2.98 -7.61
C LEU A 87 8.26 -4.43 -7.78
N VAL A 88 8.65 -4.86 -8.98
CA VAL A 88 9.19 -6.21 -9.23
C VAL A 88 10.43 -6.46 -8.38
N LYS A 89 11.35 -5.49 -8.32
CA LYS A 89 12.56 -5.57 -7.51
C LYS A 89 12.26 -5.63 -6.01
N MET A 90 11.34 -4.79 -5.52
CA MET A 90 10.92 -4.81 -4.12
C MET A 90 10.21 -6.11 -3.75
N ALA A 91 9.33 -6.62 -4.61
CA ALA A 91 8.65 -7.89 -4.41
C ALA A 91 9.63 -9.06 -4.36
N GLY A 92 10.52 -9.17 -5.36
CA GLY A 92 11.53 -10.23 -5.44
C GLY A 92 12.56 -10.22 -4.29
N SER A 93 12.71 -9.09 -3.60
CA SER A 93 13.56 -8.97 -2.41
C SER A 93 12.79 -8.94 -1.08
N ARG A 94 11.46 -9.09 -1.10
CA ARG A 94 10.56 -8.99 0.07
C ARG A 94 10.69 -7.67 0.84
N GLN A 95 10.77 -6.57 0.09
CA GLN A 95 10.96 -5.22 0.62
C GLN A 95 9.76 -4.29 0.36
N LEU A 96 8.63 -4.81 -0.12
CA LEU A 96 7.42 -4.01 -0.37
C LEU A 96 6.95 -3.22 0.87
N LEU A 97 7.09 -3.78 2.06
CA LEU A 97 6.69 -3.10 3.30
C LEU A 97 7.82 -2.29 3.95
N LYS A 98 9.03 -2.29 3.40
CA LYS A 98 10.18 -1.60 4.00
C LYS A 98 10.04 -0.08 3.94
N ASP A 99 9.51 0.44 2.84
CA ASP A 99 9.09 1.83 2.69
C ASP A 99 7.68 1.88 2.09
N PRO A 100 6.63 1.71 2.91
CA PRO A 100 5.25 1.61 2.42
C PRO A 100 4.83 2.79 1.56
N ALA A 101 5.26 4.01 1.91
CA ALA A 101 4.98 5.21 1.13
C ALA A 101 5.57 5.11 -0.29
N TYR A 102 6.82 4.68 -0.43
CA TYR A 102 7.44 4.54 -1.74
C TYR A 102 6.79 3.44 -2.58
N SER A 103 6.50 2.28 -1.99
CA SER A 103 5.81 1.20 -2.70
C SER A 103 4.42 1.61 -3.14
N GLN A 104 3.66 2.33 -2.30
CA GLN A 104 2.34 2.87 -2.67
C GLN A 104 2.41 3.93 -3.77
N TYR A 105 3.45 4.76 -3.76
CA TYR A 105 3.69 5.69 -4.84
C TYR A 105 3.88 4.95 -6.17
N CYS A 106 4.72 3.91 -6.21
CA CYS A 106 4.87 3.08 -7.41
C CYS A 106 3.55 2.41 -7.81
N ILE A 107 2.78 1.87 -6.84
CA ILE A 107 1.46 1.27 -7.09
C ILE A 107 0.52 2.29 -7.76
N SER A 108 0.50 3.53 -7.26
CA SER A 108 -0.37 4.58 -7.79
C SER A 108 -0.05 4.92 -9.25
N ARG A 109 1.19 4.71 -9.71
CA ARG A 109 1.64 4.99 -11.08
C ARG A 109 1.34 3.87 -12.08
N LEU A 110 1.04 2.65 -11.63
CA LEU A 110 0.77 1.52 -12.54
C LEU A 110 -0.53 1.70 -13.33
N GLY A 111 -1.53 2.33 -12.74
CA GLY A 111 -2.89 2.27 -13.23
C GLY A 111 -3.53 0.90 -13.00
N ARG A 112 -4.83 0.79 -13.31
CA ARG A 112 -5.65 -0.39 -12.96
C ARG A 112 -5.21 -1.65 -13.70
N ASP A 113 -4.98 -1.57 -15.01
CA ASP A 113 -4.76 -2.77 -15.83
C ASP A 113 -3.40 -3.41 -15.52
N ILE A 114 -2.31 -2.64 -15.55
CA ILE A 114 -0.97 -3.13 -15.20
C ILE A 114 -0.90 -3.55 -13.74
N GLY A 115 -1.54 -2.80 -12.83
CA GLY A 115 -1.62 -3.18 -11.42
C GLY A 115 -2.28 -4.56 -11.21
N ASN A 116 -3.32 -4.87 -11.98
CA ASN A 116 -4.00 -6.17 -11.94
C ASN A 116 -3.13 -7.29 -12.52
N GLU A 117 -2.42 -7.04 -13.62
CA GLU A 117 -1.49 -8.00 -14.20
C GLU A 117 -0.34 -8.32 -13.25
N PHE A 118 0.26 -7.29 -12.65
CA PHE A 118 1.32 -7.45 -11.66
C PHE A 118 0.85 -8.24 -10.43
N MET A 119 -0.33 -7.92 -9.90
CA MET A 119 -0.92 -8.68 -8.78
C MET A 119 -1.14 -10.16 -9.15
N ARG A 120 -1.63 -10.45 -10.37
CA ARG A 120 -1.80 -11.84 -10.83
C ARG A 120 -0.47 -12.59 -10.93
N ALA A 121 0.58 -11.92 -11.37
CA ALA A 121 1.92 -12.49 -11.40
C ALA A 121 2.43 -12.79 -9.97
N LEU A 122 2.30 -11.85 -9.04
CA LEU A 122 2.67 -12.07 -7.63
C LEU A 122 1.93 -13.24 -7.01
N TYR A 123 0.63 -13.38 -7.29
CA TYR A 123 -0.18 -14.49 -6.76
C TYR A 123 0.35 -15.87 -7.20
N GLN A 124 0.97 -15.97 -8.37
CA GLN A 124 1.54 -17.21 -8.89
C GLN A 124 2.94 -17.50 -8.35
N GLU A 125 3.72 -16.45 -8.05
CA GLU A 125 5.14 -16.57 -7.69
C GLU A 125 5.41 -16.52 -6.18
N ASP A 126 4.81 -15.55 -5.48
CA ASP A 126 5.00 -15.33 -4.04
C ASP A 126 3.69 -14.79 -3.42
N THR A 127 2.95 -15.69 -2.78
CA THR A 127 1.67 -15.37 -2.14
C THR A 127 1.81 -14.36 -1.00
N GLN A 128 2.97 -14.29 -0.34
CA GLN A 128 3.24 -13.29 0.68
C GLN A 128 3.44 -11.91 0.04
N ALA A 129 4.24 -11.83 -1.03
CA ALA A 129 4.41 -10.57 -1.76
C ALA A 129 3.07 -10.06 -2.33
N CYS A 130 2.21 -10.97 -2.79
CA CYS A 130 0.85 -10.65 -3.20
C CYS A 130 0.04 -10.05 -2.04
N PHE A 131 0.06 -10.70 -0.86
CA PHE A 131 -0.62 -10.18 0.34
C PHE A 131 -0.10 -8.78 0.72
N ASP A 132 1.22 -8.59 0.77
CA ASP A 132 1.84 -7.30 1.09
C ASP A 132 1.43 -6.21 0.10
N TYR A 133 1.42 -6.53 -1.20
CA TYR A 133 0.96 -5.64 -2.25
C TYR A 133 -0.51 -5.23 -2.07
N GLN A 134 -1.39 -6.20 -1.79
CA GLN A 134 -2.82 -5.94 -1.56
C GLN A 134 -3.02 -5.11 -0.29
N LEU A 135 -2.26 -5.39 0.78
CA LEU A 135 -2.30 -4.65 2.04
C LEU A 135 -1.97 -3.16 1.83
N LEU A 136 -0.93 -2.86 1.04
CA LEU A 136 -0.57 -1.50 0.67
C LEU A 136 -1.67 -0.80 -0.14
N GLY A 137 -2.27 -1.52 -1.10
CA GLY A 137 -3.36 -0.99 -1.93
C GLY A 137 -4.62 -0.69 -1.13
N ILE A 138 -5.03 -1.60 -0.25
CA ILE A 138 -6.20 -1.45 0.62
C ILE A 138 -6.01 -0.32 1.61
N GLN A 139 -4.84 -0.22 2.23
CA GLN A 139 -4.53 0.91 3.09
C GLN A 139 -4.77 2.21 2.32
N MET A 140 -4.21 2.36 1.11
CA MET A 140 -4.32 3.58 0.32
C MET A 140 -5.79 3.91 0.00
N GLN A 141 -6.59 2.91 -0.40
CA GLN A 141 -8.02 3.09 -0.67
C GLN A 141 -8.81 3.49 0.57
N LEU A 142 -8.58 2.83 1.71
CA LEU A 142 -9.22 3.20 2.99
C LEU A 142 -8.87 4.62 3.42
N ALA A 143 -7.60 5.01 3.27
CA ALA A 143 -7.17 6.36 3.60
C ALA A 143 -7.88 7.39 2.73
N ILE A 144 -8.00 7.16 1.41
CA ILE A 144 -8.76 8.04 0.50
C ILE A 144 -10.23 8.10 0.91
N LEU A 145 -10.87 6.96 1.18
CA LEU A 145 -12.27 6.89 1.58
C LEU A 145 -12.52 7.71 2.85
N ILE A 146 -11.72 7.48 3.89
CA ILE A 146 -11.91 8.09 5.21
C ILE A 146 -11.56 9.58 5.19
N THR A 147 -10.45 9.97 4.56
CA THR A 147 -10.01 11.37 4.52
C THR A 147 -10.76 12.19 3.48
N GLY A 148 -11.23 11.56 2.40
CA GLY A 148 -12.02 12.19 1.34
C GLY A 148 -13.47 12.45 1.74
N SER A 149 -14.03 11.68 2.70
CA SER A 149 -15.35 11.93 3.29
C SER A 149 -15.42 13.10 4.28
N VAL A 150 -14.31 13.81 4.53
CA VAL A 150 -14.22 14.95 5.46
C VAL A 150 -14.31 16.31 4.73
N ASN A 151 -14.62 16.34 3.43
CA ASN A 151 -14.89 17.56 2.68
C ASN A 151 -16.37 17.71 2.31
#